data_AF-A0A1J4KI79-F1
#
_entry.id   AF-A0A1J4KI79-F1
#
_cell.length_a   1.000
_cell.length_b   1.000
_cell.length_c   1.000
_cell.angle_alpha   90.00
_cell.angle_beta   90.00
_cell.angle_gamma   90.00
#
_symmetry.space_group_name_H-M   'P 1'
#
loop_
_entity.id
_entity.type
_entity.pdbx_description
1 polymer ?
#
loop_
_entity_poly.entity_id
_entity_poly.type
_entity_poly.pdbx_seq_one_letter_code
_entity_poly.pdbx_strand_id
1 'polypeptide(L)'
;MIRECLNGLNELWKLGFVHSDIKPDNITVERQTKFHIIDYGNVSKPQKKNPAIVGAVVYRSPEQVLGIEHTYKSDIWSLGVTAAMLYLGYGIYDGLLFDADEEEQLFHQFINRFGPIDKTFFEMIPEATTKQYFTKGDFKKMIPMDVFYRKNYENGQQKANISYLKMSFFELFHNWRTIFYENDPERCKEEIKQSELLYDLLVKMMKINPNERIGYNEILNHEFMKI
;
A
#
# COMPACT_ATOMS: atom_id res chain seq x y z
N MET A 1 -1.51 16.80 1.24
CA MET A 1 -2.24 15.67 0.63
C MET A 1 -2.89 14.75 1.65
N ILE A 2 -2.15 13.99 2.47
CA ILE A 2 -2.72 12.96 3.38
C ILE A 2 -3.90 13.50 4.20
N ARG A 3 -3.75 14.66 4.86
CA ARG A 3 -4.80 15.28 5.68
C ARG A 3 -6.12 15.47 4.92
N GLU A 4 -6.07 16.13 3.77
CA GLU A 4 -7.26 16.47 2.98
C GLU A 4 -7.96 15.23 2.45
N CYS A 5 -7.18 14.26 1.95
CA CYS A 5 -7.74 12.98 1.51
C CYS A 5 -8.37 12.21 2.67
N LEU A 6 -7.72 12.19 3.83
CA LEU A 6 -8.24 11.52 5.02
C LEU A 6 -9.55 12.13 5.51
N ASN A 7 -9.68 13.47 5.46
CA ASN A 7 -10.93 14.15 5.77
C ASN A 7 -12.05 13.71 4.82
N GLY A 8 -11.80 13.71 3.50
CA GLY A 8 -12.77 13.26 2.50
C GLY A 8 -13.19 11.80 2.68
N LEU A 9 -12.22 10.91 2.94
CA LEU A 9 -12.48 9.49 3.22
C LEU A 9 -13.28 9.29 4.50
N ASN A 10 -12.99 10.04 5.56
CA ASN A 10 -13.74 9.96 6.82
C ASN A 10 -15.20 10.39 6.63
N GLU A 11 -15.46 11.44 5.85
CA GLU A 11 -16.84 11.83 5.50
C GLU A 11 -17.54 10.75 4.67
N LEU A 12 -16.87 10.14 3.69
CA LEU A 12 -17.41 9.03 2.92
C LEU A 12 -17.75 7.83 3.82
N TRP A 13 -16.87 7.52 4.79
CA TRP A 13 -17.09 6.44 5.74
C TRP A 13 -18.27 6.69 6.67
N LYS A 14 -18.49 7.93 7.11
CA LYS A 14 -19.69 8.31 7.89
C LYS A 14 -20.99 8.08 7.12
N LEU A 15 -20.94 8.14 5.78
CA LEU A 15 -22.07 7.79 4.91
C LEU A 15 -22.22 6.28 4.70
N GLY A 16 -21.32 5.46 5.26
CA GLY A 16 -21.35 3.99 5.19
C GLY A 16 -20.67 3.41 3.96
N PHE A 17 -19.78 4.16 3.32
CA PHE A 17 -19.14 3.79 2.07
C PHE A 17 -17.61 3.78 2.13
N VAL A 18 -17.00 2.99 1.24
CA VAL A 18 -15.55 2.88 1.03
C VAL A 18 -15.24 3.28 -0.40
N HIS A 19 -14.21 4.11 -0.61
CA HIS A 19 -13.85 4.62 -1.94
C HIS A 19 -13.36 3.51 -2.87
N SER A 20 -12.52 2.61 -2.35
CA SER A 20 -12.03 1.39 -3.00
C SER A 20 -11.04 1.57 -4.16
N ASP A 21 -10.82 2.79 -4.65
CA ASP A 21 -9.87 3.10 -5.74
C ASP A 21 -9.06 4.39 -5.49
N ILE A 22 -8.44 4.51 -4.30
CA ILE A 22 -7.54 5.64 -3.99
C ILE A 22 -6.18 5.42 -4.66
N LYS A 23 -5.80 6.37 -5.52
CA LYS A 23 -4.55 6.41 -6.29
C LYS A 23 -4.25 7.84 -6.72
N PRO A 24 -3.02 8.17 -7.16
CA PRO A 24 -2.67 9.51 -7.63
C PRO A 24 -3.64 10.09 -8.67
N ASP A 25 -4.08 9.28 -9.64
CA ASP A 25 -5.00 9.71 -10.72
C ASP A 25 -6.36 10.18 -10.18
N ASN A 26 -6.76 9.67 -9.02
CA ASN A 26 -8.03 9.97 -8.36
C ASN A 26 -7.88 11.04 -7.26
N ILE A 27 -6.74 11.73 -7.19
CA ILE A 27 -6.49 12.84 -6.28
C ILE A 27 -6.11 14.07 -7.12
N THR A 28 -7.01 15.05 -7.14
CA THR A 28 -6.77 16.32 -7.84
C THR A 28 -6.20 17.36 -6.89
N VAL A 29 -5.52 18.35 -7.47
CA VAL A 29 -4.95 19.50 -6.77
C VAL A 29 -5.56 20.78 -7.33
N GLU A 30 -6.31 21.52 -6.51
CA GLU A 30 -6.94 22.79 -6.92
C GLU A 30 -5.95 23.96 -6.79
N ARG A 31 -5.14 23.93 -5.72
CA ARG A 31 -4.05 24.87 -5.40
C ARG A 31 -2.94 24.06 -4.70
N GLN A 32 -1.72 24.61 -4.58
CA GLN A 32 -0.55 23.91 -4.03
C GLN A 32 -0.80 23.09 -2.73
N THR A 33 -1.79 23.47 -1.92
CA THR A 33 -2.09 22.83 -0.63
C THR A 33 -3.46 22.13 -0.55
N LYS A 34 -4.34 22.27 -1.56
CA LYS A 34 -5.73 21.78 -1.48
C LYS A 34 -5.95 20.60 -2.41
N PHE A 35 -6.21 19.43 -1.83
CA PHE A 35 -6.35 18.16 -2.53
C PHE A 35 -7.78 17.63 -2.42
N HIS A 36 -8.32 17.08 -3.49
CA HIS A 36 -9.67 16.52 -3.54
C HIS A 36 -9.66 15.12 -4.11
N ILE A 37 -10.41 14.22 -3.48
CA ILE A 37 -10.66 12.88 -4.02
C ILE A 37 -11.74 13.01 -5.10
N ILE A 38 -11.51 12.32 -6.22
CA ILE A 38 -12.43 12.23 -7.34
C ILE A 38 -12.69 10.76 -7.70
N ASP A 39 -13.56 10.54 -8.67
CA ASP A 39 -13.91 9.22 -9.21
C ASP A 39 -14.50 8.24 -8.17
N TYR A 40 -15.77 8.51 -7.85
CA TYR A 40 -16.58 7.69 -6.94
C TYR A 40 -17.22 6.47 -7.65
N GLY A 41 -16.77 6.11 -8.87
CA GLY A 41 -17.35 5.04 -9.67
C GLY A 41 -17.22 3.64 -9.04
N ASN A 42 -16.21 3.46 -8.18
CA ASN A 42 -15.91 2.20 -7.48
C ASN A 42 -16.37 2.17 -6.02
N VAL A 43 -17.09 3.20 -5.58
CA VAL A 43 -17.58 3.30 -4.22
C VAL A 43 -18.51 2.14 -3.90
N SER A 44 -18.30 1.52 -2.74
CA SER A 44 -19.08 0.37 -2.31
C SER A 44 -19.34 0.41 -0.81
N LYS A 45 -20.38 -0.31 -0.38
CA LYS A 45 -20.52 -0.64 1.05
C LYS A 45 -19.45 -1.68 1.43
N PRO A 46 -19.05 -1.76 2.70
CA PRO A 46 -18.28 -2.89 3.20
C PRO A 46 -18.96 -4.20 2.82
N GLN A 47 -18.24 -5.07 2.12
CA GLN A 47 -18.76 -6.37 1.72
C GLN A 47 -17.64 -7.38 1.50
N LYS A 48 -17.94 -8.65 1.80
CA LYS A 48 -17.05 -9.79 1.50
C LYS A 48 -17.15 -10.08 0.00
N LYS A 49 -16.08 -9.79 -0.74
CA LYS A 49 -15.95 -9.84 -2.21
C LYS A 49 -16.85 -8.84 -2.95
N ASN A 50 -16.21 -7.86 -3.58
CA ASN A 50 -16.80 -7.19 -4.74
C ASN A 50 -16.46 -8.02 -6.00
N PRO A 51 -17.42 -8.63 -6.71
CA PRO A 51 -17.15 -9.36 -7.95
C PRO A 51 -16.66 -8.43 -9.08
N ALA A 52 -16.84 -7.12 -8.92
CA ALA A 52 -16.20 -6.10 -9.73
C ALA A 52 -14.87 -5.72 -9.09
N ILE A 53 -13.84 -6.53 -9.37
CA ILE A 53 -12.45 -6.18 -9.08
C ILE A 53 -12.07 -5.06 -10.07
N VAL A 54 -12.25 -3.80 -9.68
CA VAL A 54 -12.00 -2.61 -10.51
C VAL A 54 -10.93 -1.75 -9.85
N GLY A 55 -10.12 -1.05 -10.65
CA GLY A 55 -9.04 -0.18 -10.18
C GLY A 55 -7.65 -0.77 -10.33
N ALA A 56 -6.63 0.07 -10.14
CA ALA A 56 -5.23 -0.31 -10.34
C ALA A 56 -4.74 -1.25 -9.23
N VAL A 57 -4.24 -2.43 -9.62
CA VAL A 57 -3.90 -3.55 -8.71
C VAL A 57 -2.97 -3.09 -7.59
N VAL A 58 -1.91 -2.35 -7.92
CA VAL A 58 -0.82 -1.98 -6.99
C VAL A 58 -1.25 -1.13 -5.78
N TYR A 59 -2.43 -0.50 -5.79
CA TYR A 59 -2.94 0.29 -4.65
C TYR A 59 -3.86 -0.50 -3.72
N ARG A 60 -4.24 -1.73 -4.09
CA ARG A 60 -5.19 -2.53 -3.32
C ARG A 60 -4.62 -2.93 -1.98
N SER A 61 -5.48 -3.03 -0.98
CA SER A 61 -5.11 -3.52 0.34
C SER A 61 -5.01 -5.05 0.37
N PRO A 62 -4.28 -5.63 1.34
CA PRO A 62 -4.17 -7.07 1.53
C PRO A 62 -5.52 -7.75 1.68
N GLU A 63 -6.45 -7.15 2.43
CA GLU A 63 -7.79 -7.69 2.60
C GLU A 63 -8.62 -7.67 1.31
N GLN A 64 -8.44 -6.67 0.42
CA GLN A 64 -9.07 -6.67 -0.90
C GLN A 64 -8.53 -7.81 -1.77
N VAL A 65 -7.20 -7.96 -1.82
CA VAL A 65 -6.49 -9.01 -2.57
C VAL A 65 -6.88 -10.41 -2.10
N LEU A 66 -7.10 -10.59 -0.80
CA LEU A 66 -7.46 -11.88 -0.19
C LEU A 66 -8.98 -12.14 -0.18
N GLY A 67 -9.79 -11.23 -0.71
CA GLY A 67 -11.25 -11.36 -0.71
C GLY A 67 -11.88 -11.35 0.69
N ILE A 68 -11.19 -10.72 1.64
CA ILE A 68 -11.71 -10.39 2.97
C ILE A 68 -12.62 -9.14 2.83
N GLU A 69 -13.52 -8.92 3.79
CA GLU A 69 -14.31 -7.69 3.83
C GLU A 69 -13.41 -6.45 3.89
N HIS A 70 -13.53 -5.57 2.90
CA HIS A 70 -12.83 -4.29 2.88
C HIS A 70 -13.65 -3.23 3.62
N THR A 71 -12.95 -2.30 4.25
CA THR A 71 -13.56 -1.23 5.07
C THR A 71 -12.81 0.07 4.80
N TYR A 72 -13.11 1.12 5.56
CA TYR A 72 -12.35 2.36 5.53
C TYR A 72 -10.82 2.17 5.76
N LYS A 73 -10.41 1.10 6.45
CA LYS A 73 -8.99 0.74 6.61
C LYS A 73 -8.32 0.44 5.27
N SER A 74 -9.07 -0.04 4.29
CA SER A 74 -8.58 -0.33 2.94
C SER A 74 -8.22 0.97 2.21
N ASP A 75 -9.05 2.00 2.32
CA ASP A 75 -8.73 3.33 1.77
C ASP A 75 -7.50 3.96 2.47
N ILE A 76 -7.31 3.70 3.78
CA ILE A 76 -6.10 4.13 4.50
C ILE A 76 -4.84 3.45 3.93
N TRP A 77 -4.90 2.16 3.61
CA TRP A 77 -3.80 1.46 2.96
C TRP A 77 -3.46 2.09 1.61
N SER A 78 -4.47 2.25 0.74
CA SER A 78 -4.29 2.82 -0.59
C SER A 78 -3.75 4.25 -0.56
N LEU A 79 -4.19 5.06 0.42
CA LEU A 79 -3.63 6.39 0.67
C LEU A 79 -2.16 6.32 1.14
N GLY A 80 -1.81 5.33 1.96
CA GLY A 80 -0.44 5.07 2.40
C GLY A 80 0.48 4.70 1.22
N VAL A 81 0.03 3.80 0.35
CA VAL A 81 0.74 3.44 -0.89
C VAL A 81 0.91 4.67 -1.78
N THR A 82 -0.15 5.45 -1.99
CA THR A 82 -0.13 6.69 -2.78
C THR A 82 0.88 7.68 -2.22
N ALA A 83 0.86 7.94 -0.91
CA ALA A 83 1.78 8.85 -0.26
C ALA A 83 3.24 8.37 -0.33
N ALA A 84 3.48 7.07 -0.13
CA ALA A 84 4.81 6.48 -0.24
C ALA A 84 5.36 6.63 -1.66
N MET A 85 4.57 6.33 -2.69
CA MET A 85 5.02 6.44 -4.08
C MET A 85 5.28 7.89 -4.51
N LEU A 86 4.46 8.84 -4.04
CA LEU A 86 4.71 10.26 -4.29
C LEU A 86 5.99 10.74 -3.59
N TYR A 87 6.24 10.27 -2.38
CA TYR A 87 7.44 10.61 -1.62
C TYR A 87 8.72 10.03 -2.23
N LEU A 88 8.69 8.75 -2.61
CA LEU A 88 9.83 8.06 -3.22
C LEU A 88 10.08 8.48 -4.68
N GLY A 89 9.24 9.36 -5.23
CA GLY A 89 9.34 9.86 -6.60
C GLY A 89 8.79 8.85 -7.61
N TYR A 90 7.53 9.05 -7.99
CA TYR A 90 6.90 8.33 -9.09
C TYR A 90 7.75 8.48 -10.37
N GLY A 91 8.30 7.39 -10.88
CA GLY A 91 8.92 7.37 -12.22
C GLY A 91 10.31 8.00 -12.36
N ILE A 92 11.03 8.34 -11.28
CA ILE A 92 12.44 8.79 -11.42
C ILE A 92 13.39 7.58 -11.61
N TYR A 93 12.96 6.35 -11.25
CA TYR A 93 13.76 5.12 -11.35
C TYR A 93 12.96 3.86 -11.78
N ASP A 94 11.82 3.98 -12.45
CA ASP A 94 10.88 2.85 -12.65
C ASP A 94 10.38 2.20 -11.33
N GLY A 95 10.65 2.85 -10.19
CA GLY A 95 10.48 2.29 -8.84
C GLY A 95 9.07 2.45 -8.28
N LEU A 96 8.16 1.58 -8.69
CA LEU A 96 6.85 1.43 -8.05
C LEU A 96 7.02 0.78 -6.67
N LEU A 97 6.21 1.12 -5.67
CA LEU A 97 6.25 0.40 -4.38
C LEU A 97 5.98 -1.10 -4.56
N PHE A 98 5.12 -1.42 -5.54
CA PHE A 98 4.81 -2.76 -6.03
C PHE A 98 4.75 -2.77 -7.56
N ASP A 99 5.22 -3.85 -8.16
CA ASP A 99 5.19 -4.08 -9.61
C ASP A 99 4.37 -5.34 -9.90
N ALA A 100 3.06 -5.20 -10.01
CA ALA A 100 2.15 -6.34 -10.08
C ALA A 100 0.96 -6.06 -10.99
N ASP A 101 0.78 -6.95 -11.98
CA ASP A 101 -0.39 -6.96 -12.86
C ASP A 101 -1.53 -7.83 -12.29
N GLU A 102 -1.20 -8.71 -11.35
CA GLU A 102 -2.11 -9.68 -10.78
C GLU A 102 -2.08 -9.67 -9.24
N GLU A 103 -3.22 -9.99 -8.63
CA GLU A 103 -3.39 -10.01 -7.17
C GLU A 103 -2.44 -10.96 -6.46
N GLU A 104 -2.13 -12.09 -7.09
CA GLU A 104 -1.16 -13.05 -6.55
C GLU A 104 0.25 -12.49 -6.53
N GLN A 105 0.65 -11.77 -7.58
CA GLN A 105 1.96 -11.12 -7.62
C GLN A 105 2.07 -10.07 -6.51
N LEU A 106 1.01 -9.27 -6.36
CA LEU A 106 0.94 -8.23 -5.36
C LEU A 106 1.00 -8.80 -3.93
N PHE A 107 0.27 -9.87 -3.64
CA PHE A 107 0.26 -10.48 -2.31
C PHE A 107 1.63 -10.97 -1.88
N HIS A 108 2.36 -11.66 -2.77
CA HIS A 108 3.73 -12.08 -2.49
C HIS A 108 4.68 -10.91 -2.26
N GLN A 109 4.50 -9.80 -2.99
CA GLN A 109 5.28 -8.59 -2.73
C GLN A 109 4.96 -7.97 -1.37
N PHE A 110 3.71 -8.05 -0.89
CA PHE A 110 3.40 -7.65 0.49
C PHE A 110 4.21 -8.44 1.50
N ILE A 111 4.38 -9.75 1.31
CA ILE A 111 5.15 -10.59 2.22
C ILE A 111 6.65 -10.26 2.18
N ASN A 112 7.20 -10.04 0.99
CA ASN A 112 8.60 -9.61 0.87
C ASN A 112 8.82 -8.25 1.53
N ARG A 113 7.86 -7.33 1.38
CA ARG A 113 7.99 -5.94 1.80
C ARG A 113 7.75 -5.74 3.29
N PHE A 114 6.78 -6.46 3.87
CA PHE A 114 6.30 -6.26 5.24
C PHE A 114 6.45 -7.48 6.14
N GLY A 115 6.90 -8.61 5.59
CA GLY A 115 7.08 -9.87 6.32
C GLY A 115 5.84 -10.78 6.27
N PRO A 116 5.93 -11.96 6.91
CA PRO A 116 4.84 -12.93 6.91
C PRO A 116 3.62 -12.41 7.65
N ILE A 117 2.44 -12.85 7.24
CA ILE A 117 1.20 -12.58 7.96
C ILE A 117 1.15 -13.35 9.28
N ASP A 118 0.49 -12.77 10.28
CA ASP A 118 0.23 -13.44 11.54
C ASP A 118 -0.99 -14.38 11.46
N LYS A 119 -1.17 -15.19 12.50
CA LYS A 119 -2.27 -16.17 12.57
C LYS A 119 -3.65 -15.50 12.57
N THR A 120 -3.81 -14.37 13.24
CA THR A 120 -5.11 -13.68 13.33
C THR A 120 -5.52 -13.14 11.97
N PHE A 121 -4.58 -12.63 11.17
CA PHE A 121 -4.87 -12.20 9.82
C PHE A 121 -5.18 -13.38 8.89
N PHE A 122 -4.43 -14.49 9.03
CA PHE A 122 -4.70 -15.71 8.25
C PHE A 122 -6.10 -16.29 8.52
N GLU A 123 -6.57 -16.27 9.76
CA GLU A 123 -7.91 -16.76 10.14
C GLU A 123 -9.06 -15.95 9.52
N MET A 124 -8.80 -14.74 9.03
CA MET A 124 -9.78 -13.92 8.31
C MET A 124 -9.95 -14.35 6.84
N ILE A 125 -8.97 -15.05 6.27
CA ILE A 125 -8.91 -15.40 4.85
C ILE A 125 -9.95 -16.49 4.52
N PRO A 126 -10.79 -16.32 3.48
CA PRO A 126 -11.71 -17.37 3.04
C PRO A 126 -10.96 -18.65 2.64
N GLU A 127 -11.51 -19.83 2.97
CA GLU A 127 -10.86 -21.13 2.70
C GLU A 127 -10.45 -21.32 1.23
N ALA A 128 -11.29 -20.86 0.29
CA ALA A 128 -11.00 -20.91 -1.14
C ALA A 128 -9.76 -20.10 -1.50
N THR A 129 -9.62 -18.90 -0.94
CA THR A 129 -8.46 -18.01 -1.09
C THR A 129 -7.22 -18.63 -0.44
N THR A 130 -7.35 -19.25 0.74
CA THR A 130 -6.22 -19.91 1.42
C THR A 130 -5.58 -20.99 0.57
N LYS A 131 -6.37 -21.79 -0.16
CA LYS A 131 -5.88 -22.83 -1.07
C LYS A 131 -5.14 -22.28 -2.29
N GLN A 132 -5.41 -21.03 -2.66
CA GLN A 132 -4.74 -20.35 -3.77
C GLN A 132 -3.33 -19.88 -3.38
N TYR A 133 -3.13 -19.35 -2.17
CA TYR A 133 -1.86 -18.71 -1.78
C TYR A 133 -0.99 -19.53 -0.82
N PHE A 134 -1.56 -20.49 -0.09
CA PHE A 134 -0.87 -21.20 0.99
C PHE A 134 -0.86 -22.72 0.79
N THR A 135 0.27 -23.35 1.11
CA THR A 135 0.40 -24.80 1.05
C THR A 135 -0.08 -25.45 2.34
N LYS A 136 -0.88 -26.52 2.21
CA LYS A 136 -1.35 -27.37 3.34
C LYS A 136 -2.00 -26.60 4.50
N GLY A 137 -2.60 -25.44 4.24
CA GLY A 137 -3.23 -24.60 5.28
C GLY A 137 -2.24 -24.03 6.30
N ASP A 138 -0.95 -24.02 5.99
CA ASP A 138 0.09 -23.50 6.87
C ASP A 138 0.41 -22.05 6.46
N PHE A 139 0.02 -21.09 7.28
CA PHE A 139 0.24 -19.66 7.04
C PHE A 139 1.73 -19.30 6.90
N LYS A 140 2.64 -20.16 7.38
CA LYS A 140 4.10 -19.99 7.24
C LYS A 140 4.65 -20.52 5.92
N LYS A 141 3.85 -21.24 5.13
CA LYS A 141 4.28 -21.89 3.89
C LYS A 141 3.42 -21.42 2.72
N MET A 142 3.60 -20.16 2.34
CA MET A 142 3.08 -19.68 1.06
C MET A 142 3.69 -20.45 -0.10
N ILE A 143 2.93 -20.51 -1.20
CA ILE A 143 3.44 -21.03 -2.46
C ILE A 143 4.64 -20.16 -2.88
N PRO A 144 5.81 -20.73 -3.23
CA PRO A 144 6.98 -19.94 -3.56
C PRO A 144 6.81 -19.11 -4.84
N MET A 145 7.16 -17.83 -4.73
CA MET A 145 7.07 -16.84 -5.80
C MET A 145 8.02 -17.11 -6.99
N ASP A 146 9.10 -17.87 -6.78
CA ASP A 146 10.06 -18.24 -7.83
C ASP A 146 9.52 -19.27 -8.83
N VAL A 147 8.44 -19.98 -8.48
CA VAL A 147 7.64 -20.79 -9.42
C VAL A 147 6.93 -19.89 -10.44
N PHE A 148 6.59 -18.67 -10.04
CA PHE A 148 5.80 -17.73 -10.83
C PHE A 148 6.69 -16.79 -11.66
N TYR A 149 7.73 -16.17 -11.08
CA TYR A 149 8.66 -15.30 -11.80
C TYR A 149 9.33 -15.99 -13.01
N ARG A 150 9.53 -17.32 -12.98
CA ARG A 150 10.03 -18.08 -14.13
C ARG A 150 9.08 -18.07 -15.33
N LYS A 151 7.76 -18.01 -15.11
CA LYS A 151 6.75 -18.06 -16.17
C LYS A 151 6.55 -16.73 -16.92
N ASN A 152 6.74 -15.59 -16.24
CA ASN A 152 6.44 -14.27 -16.81
C ASN A 152 7.65 -13.52 -17.36
N TYR A 153 8.88 -13.91 -16.99
CA TYR A 153 10.11 -13.25 -17.44
C TYR A 153 10.92 -14.07 -18.45
N GLU A 154 10.43 -15.26 -18.84
CA GLU A 154 11.05 -16.08 -19.90
C GLU A 154 10.84 -15.49 -21.31
N ASN A 155 9.92 -14.53 -21.50
CA ASN A 155 9.67 -13.88 -22.79
C ASN A 155 10.13 -12.41 -22.83
N GLY A 156 11.43 -12.19 -22.72
CA GLY A 156 12.14 -11.18 -23.51
C GLY A 156 11.86 -9.67 -23.32
N GLN A 157 11.11 -9.22 -22.32
CA GLN A 157 10.96 -7.78 -22.03
C GLN A 157 11.33 -7.46 -20.58
N GLN A 158 12.15 -6.40 -20.45
CA GLN A 158 12.82 -5.83 -19.27
C GLN A 158 12.80 -6.64 -17.96
N LYS A 159 14.00 -7.03 -17.52
CA LYS A 159 14.25 -7.45 -16.14
C LYS A 159 13.89 -6.29 -15.20
N ALA A 160 12.67 -6.23 -14.70
CA ALA A 160 12.38 -5.53 -13.45
C ALA A 160 13.48 -5.94 -12.47
N ASN A 161 14.13 -4.96 -11.82
CA ASN A 161 15.30 -5.25 -11.01
C ASN A 161 14.86 -6.12 -9.82
N ILE A 162 15.01 -7.45 -9.95
CA ILE A 162 14.52 -8.44 -8.98
C ILE A 162 15.05 -8.15 -7.57
N SER A 163 16.20 -7.49 -7.45
CA SER A 163 16.73 -7.07 -6.14
C SER A 163 15.81 -6.06 -5.45
N TYR A 164 15.26 -5.09 -6.17
CA TYR A 164 14.34 -4.07 -5.67
C TYR A 164 13.00 -4.66 -5.16
N LEU A 165 12.46 -5.64 -5.87
CA LEU A 165 11.21 -6.34 -5.49
C LEU A 165 11.38 -7.25 -4.27
N LYS A 166 12.62 -7.54 -3.86
CA LYS A 166 12.95 -8.34 -2.68
C LYS A 166 13.27 -7.51 -1.44
N MET A 167 13.45 -6.20 -1.58
CA MET A 167 13.75 -5.32 -0.45
C MET A 167 12.54 -5.22 0.49
N SER A 168 12.80 -5.09 1.78
CA SER A 168 11.79 -4.65 2.75
C SER A 168 11.40 -3.19 2.51
N PHE A 169 10.28 -2.75 3.09
CA PHE A 169 9.89 -1.32 3.03
C PHE A 169 10.93 -0.42 3.68
N PHE A 170 11.54 -0.90 4.77
CA PHE A 170 12.62 -0.18 5.45
C PHE A 170 13.82 0.05 4.53
N GLU A 171 14.31 -1.01 3.86
CA GLU A 171 15.44 -0.90 2.95
C GLU A 171 15.14 0.02 1.76
N LEU A 172 13.93 -0.04 1.19
CA LEU A 172 13.54 0.88 0.13
C LEU A 172 13.58 2.33 0.58
N PHE A 173 12.91 2.62 1.69
CA PHE A 173 12.76 3.96 2.20
C PHE A 173 14.12 4.53 2.62
N HIS A 174 14.94 3.71 3.28
CA HIS A 174 16.29 4.09 3.70
C HIS A 174 17.22 4.33 2.50
N ASN A 175 17.24 3.45 1.50
CA ASN A 175 18.07 3.64 0.32
C ASN A 175 17.70 4.93 -0.44
N TRP A 176 16.40 5.20 -0.59
CA TRP A 176 15.94 6.45 -1.18
C TRP A 176 16.43 7.66 -0.37
N ARG A 177 16.26 7.60 0.95
CA ARG A 177 16.72 8.66 1.85
C ARG A 177 18.23 8.89 1.73
N THR A 178 19.04 7.84 1.70
CA THR A 178 20.50 7.97 1.56
C THR A 178 20.88 8.63 0.23
N ILE A 179 20.23 8.24 -0.88
CA ILE A 179 20.48 8.83 -2.19
C ILE A 179 20.19 10.33 -2.19
N PHE A 180 19.04 10.75 -1.64
CA PHE A 180 18.55 12.12 -1.78
C PHE A 180 18.92 13.07 -0.63
N TYR A 181 19.14 12.60 0.59
CA TYR A 181 19.40 13.47 1.74
C TYR A 181 20.82 13.35 2.28
N GLU A 182 21.35 12.13 2.41
CA GLU A 182 22.62 11.93 3.11
C GLU A 182 23.85 12.36 2.29
N ASN A 183 23.67 12.53 0.97
CA ASN A 183 24.71 13.02 0.06
C ASN A 183 24.64 14.53 -0.22
N ASP A 184 23.65 15.26 0.32
CA ASP A 184 23.49 16.71 0.12
C ASP A 184 23.78 17.48 1.43
N PRO A 185 24.99 18.06 1.57
CA PRO A 185 25.40 18.74 2.81
C PRO A 185 24.63 20.04 3.10
N GLU A 186 23.85 20.58 2.15
CA GLU A 186 23.05 21.81 2.32
C GLU A 186 21.65 21.54 2.91
N ARG A 187 21.19 20.28 2.99
CA ARG A 187 19.84 19.96 3.46
C ARG A 187 19.74 19.95 4.99
N CYS A 188 18.66 20.55 5.49
CA CYS A 188 18.45 20.83 6.91
C CYS A 188 18.07 19.57 7.71
N LYS A 189 18.55 19.45 8.96
CA LYS A 189 18.16 18.41 9.94
C LYS A 189 16.64 18.24 10.08
N GLU A 190 15.88 19.29 9.79
CA GLU A 190 14.42 19.27 9.80
C GLU A 190 13.85 18.32 8.73
N GLU A 191 14.34 18.35 7.48
CA GLU A 191 13.85 17.48 6.41
C GLU A 191 14.07 16.00 6.73
N ILE A 192 15.23 15.68 7.30
CA ILE A 192 15.58 14.34 7.79
C ILE A 192 14.55 13.87 8.85
N LYS A 193 14.24 14.73 9.82
CA LYS A 193 13.25 14.43 10.86
C LYS A 193 11.84 14.26 10.26
N GLN A 194 11.44 15.11 9.32
CA GLN A 194 10.16 14.99 8.62
C GLN A 194 10.06 13.66 7.87
N SER A 195 11.14 13.24 7.20
CA SER A 195 11.24 11.95 6.51
C SER A 195 11.06 10.77 7.47
N GLU A 196 11.66 10.81 8.65
CA GLU A 196 11.54 9.75 9.66
C GLU A 196 10.11 9.65 10.21
N LEU A 197 9.49 10.80 10.48
CA LEU A 197 8.10 10.87 10.91
C LEU A 197 7.13 10.38 9.82
N LEU A 198 7.42 10.66 8.55
CA LEU A 198 6.65 10.15 7.42
C LEU A 198 6.76 8.62 7.32
N TYR A 199 7.98 8.07 7.41
CA TYR A 199 8.18 6.63 7.41
C TYR A 199 7.36 5.93 8.50
N ASP A 200 7.43 6.44 9.73
CA ASP A 200 6.69 5.91 10.88
C ASP A 200 5.17 5.94 10.64
N LEU A 201 4.65 7.03 10.07
CA LEU A 201 3.25 7.11 9.68
C LEU A 201 2.89 6.09 8.60
N LEU A 202 3.70 5.99 7.54
CA LEU A 202 3.47 5.10 6.40
C LEU A 202 3.45 3.62 6.81
N VAL A 203 4.37 3.20 7.69
CA VAL A 203 4.38 1.83 8.24
C VAL A 203 3.08 1.51 8.98
N LYS A 204 2.53 2.47 9.72
CA LYS A 204 1.27 2.30 10.46
C LYS A 204 0.05 2.28 9.53
N MET A 205 0.06 3.11 8.48
CA MET A 205 -0.99 3.13 7.44
C MET A 205 -0.97 1.86 6.59
N MET A 206 0.21 1.30 6.32
CA MET A 206 0.40 0.10 5.50
C MET A 206 0.66 -1.16 6.35
N LYS A 207 0.01 -1.26 7.51
CA LYS A 207 -0.03 -2.51 8.27
C LYS A 207 -0.83 -3.57 7.52
N ILE A 208 -0.23 -4.75 7.30
CA ILE A 208 -0.79 -5.81 6.47
C ILE A 208 -2.11 -6.33 7.04
N ASN A 209 -2.15 -6.55 8.36
CA ASN A 209 -3.35 -6.90 9.09
C ASN A 209 -4.20 -5.64 9.31
N PRO A 210 -5.42 -5.53 8.74
CA PRO A 210 -6.25 -4.33 8.85
C PRO A 210 -6.71 -4.06 10.30
N ASN A 211 -6.73 -5.06 11.18
CA ASN A 211 -7.08 -4.88 12.59
C ASN A 211 -5.97 -4.19 13.39
N GLU A 212 -4.71 -4.30 12.95
CA GLU A 212 -3.56 -3.58 13.53
C GLU A 212 -3.30 -2.23 12.84
N ARG A 213 -3.96 -1.99 11.70
CA ARG A 213 -3.77 -0.78 10.89
C ARG A 213 -4.33 0.42 11.62
N ILE A 214 -3.60 1.54 11.59
CA ILE A 214 -3.98 2.79 12.25
C ILE A 214 -5.33 3.35 11.73
N GLY A 215 -6.13 3.98 12.58
CA GLY A 215 -7.40 4.62 12.21
C GLY A 215 -7.27 6.11 11.89
N TYR A 216 -8.38 6.73 11.48
CA TYR A 216 -8.43 8.14 11.12
C TYR A 216 -7.92 9.07 12.23
N ASN A 217 -8.40 8.85 13.46
CA ASN A 217 -8.03 9.69 14.60
C ASN A 217 -6.56 9.54 14.97
N GLU A 218 -6.03 8.33 14.95
CA GLU A 218 -4.63 8.10 15.25
C GLU A 218 -3.71 8.69 14.16
N ILE A 219 -4.11 8.65 12.88
CA ILE A 219 -3.38 9.34 11.79
C ILE A 219 -3.36 10.84 12.02
N LEU A 220 -4.53 11.47 12.25
CA LEU A 220 -4.62 12.93 12.44
C LEU A 220 -3.80 13.44 13.62
N ASN A 221 -3.63 12.62 14.66
CA ASN A 221 -2.85 12.94 15.86
C ASN A 221 -1.37 12.56 15.76
N HIS A 222 -0.94 11.91 14.67
CA HIS A 222 0.44 11.51 14.46
C HIS A 222 1.37 12.74 14.42
N GLU A 223 2.61 12.59 14.92
CA GLU A 223 3.60 13.69 14.96
C GLU A 223 3.89 14.27 13.56
N PHE A 224 3.93 13.43 12.52
CA PHE A 224 4.03 13.86 11.12
C PHE A 224 2.90 14.82 10.70
N MET A 225 1.73 14.73 11.32
CA MET A 225 0.61 15.62 11.02
C MET A 225 0.65 16.92 11.85
N LYS A 226 1.68 17.17 12.65
CA LYS A 226 1.81 18.42 13.41
C LYS A 226 2.81 19.40 12.80
N ILE A 227 3.56 18.93 11.81
CA ILE A 227 4.55 19.70 11.04
C ILE A 227 3.93 20.30 9.78
#